data_AF-A0A0Q5Z4P5-F1
#
_entry.id   AF-A0A0Q5Z4P5-F1
#
_cell.length_a   1.000
_cell.length_b   1.000
_cell.length_c   1.000
_cell.angle_alpha   90.00
_cell.angle_beta   90.00
_cell.angle_gamma   90.00
#
_symmetry.space_group_name_H-M   'P 1'
#
loop_
_entity.id
_entity.type
_entity.pdbx_description
1 polymer ?
#
loop_
_entity_poly.entity_id
_entity_poly.type
_entity_poly.pdbx_seq_one_letter_code
_entity_poly.pdbx_strand_id
1 'polypeptide(L)'
;MLSRRGLLTATAAISASAVSGRVQAASIPEAPTMDKAVMQPPLRPSSGPDYNPVVTLNGWTLPWRMNGDWKEFHLVAEPVVREFAEGMKVHLWGYNGQSPGPTIEAVEGDKLRIFVTNKLPEQTTIHWHGVLLPNGMDGVGGLNQPHIPPGKTFVYEFQMKHSGTFMYHPHSDEMVQMAMGMMGMIVVHPRDPSFRPVDRDFVFIMSTYLVDPGTYLPKITEMTDFNMWTWNSRVFPGIDPLAVRLNDKVRVRIGNLTMTNHPIHLHGHSFAVSCTDGGWVPESAQWPETTIDVPVGAIRAFDVVADNPGDWAFHCHKSHHTMNAMGHDVRNLIGVSKKDLARAVGKLAPDAMVMGSTGMAMGEMEMPMPDNTLMMMTGSGQFGPIEMGGMFTVMKIREDLARDDYKDPGPYKYPAGTVSYEVDAPSQPPVRKDKPAGAPKEGDMKAMKGMKGMKGM
;
A
#
# COMPACT_ATOMS: atom_id res chain seq x y z
N MET A 1 -58.94 -59.66 30.51
CA MET A 1 -59.88 -58.67 29.93
C MET A 1 -59.36 -57.29 30.29
N LEU A 2 -59.12 -56.47 29.26
CA LEU A 2 -58.46 -55.16 29.25
C LEU A 2 -59.47 -54.02 29.39
N SER A 3 -59.14 -52.98 30.17
CA SER A 3 -59.74 -51.64 30.20
C SER A 3 -59.07 -50.90 31.38
N ARG A 4 -58.54 -49.68 31.34
CA ARG A 4 -58.65 -48.53 30.44
C ARG A 4 -57.29 -47.82 30.38
N ARG A 5 -56.94 -47.41 29.17
CA ARG A 5 -55.84 -46.53 28.74
C ARG A 5 -55.60 -45.35 29.70
N GLY A 6 -54.38 -45.27 30.24
CA GLY A 6 -53.74 -44.01 30.63
C GLY A 6 -52.53 -43.80 29.72
N LEU A 7 -52.78 -43.36 28.49
CA LEU A 7 -51.74 -43.06 27.50
C LEU A 7 -51.80 -41.56 27.23
N LEU A 8 -50.79 -40.86 27.74
CA LEU A 8 -50.09 -39.72 27.14
C LEU A 8 -50.87 -38.89 26.11
N THR A 9 -51.37 -37.74 26.53
CA THR A 9 -51.61 -36.59 25.63
C THR A 9 -51.18 -35.31 26.35
N ALA A 10 -49.86 -35.15 26.51
CA ALA A 10 -49.29 -33.82 26.69
C ALA A 10 -49.21 -33.19 25.30
N THR A 11 -50.21 -32.38 24.97
CA THR A 11 -50.20 -31.48 23.82
C THR A 11 -49.16 -30.40 24.09
N ALA A 12 -47.89 -30.70 23.78
CA ALA A 12 -46.88 -29.68 23.63
C ALA A 12 -47.20 -28.92 22.33
N ALA A 13 -47.92 -27.81 22.47
CA ALA A 13 -47.91 -26.77 21.47
C ALA A 13 -46.46 -26.29 21.34
N ILE A 14 -45.73 -26.84 20.36
CA ILE A 14 -44.44 -26.31 19.94
C ILE A 14 -44.75 -24.95 19.34
N SER A 15 -44.49 -23.92 20.13
CA SER A 15 -44.47 -22.53 19.73
C SER A 15 -43.54 -22.36 18.54
N ALA A 16 -44.13 -22.09 17.38
CA ALA A 16 -43.44 -21.72 16.13
C ALA A 16 -42.85 -20.29 16.20
N SER A 17 -42.25 -19.92 17.33
CA SER A 17 -41.86 -18.54 17.65
C SER A 17 -40.42 -18.43 18.19
N ALA A 18 -39.57 -19.43 17.95
CA ALA A 18 -38.15 -19.42 18.34
C ALA A 18 -37.20 -19.84 17.20
N VAL A 19 -37.61 -19.64 15.95
CA VAL A 19 -36.75 -19.78 14.77
C VAL A 19 -36.32 -18.39 14.30
N SER A 20 -35.54 -17.68 15.11
CA SER A 20 -34.97 -16.37 14.72
C SER A 20 -33.55 -16.15 15.24
N GLY A 21 -32.74 -17.20 15.35
CA GLY A 21 -31.34 -17.02 15.76
C GLY A 21 -30.41 -18.24 15.67
N ARG A 22 -30.90 -19.41 15.25
CA ARG A 22 -30.09 -20.63 15.11
C ARG A 22 -30.60 -21.49 13.96
N VAL A 23 -30.58 -20.95 12.75
CA VAL A 23 -30.49 -21.77 11.54
C VAL A 23 -29.03 -21.73 11.14
N GLN A 24 -28.37 -22.86 11.33
CA GLN A 24 -27.01 -23.21 10.93
C GLN A 24 -25.94 -22.11 11.03
N ALA A 25 -24.92 -22.37 11.85
CA ALA A 25 -23.58 -22.17 11.34
C ALA A 25 -23.51 -22.92 9.99
N ALA A 26 -23.83 -22.23 8.90
CA ALA A 26 -23.29 -22.56 7.60
C ALA A 26 -21.79 -22.71 7.89
N SER A 27 -21.22 -23.89 7.66
CA SER A 27 -19.85 -24.19 8.03
C SER A 27 -18.99 -23.00 7.62
N ILE A 28 -18.38 -22.31 8.60
CA ILE A 28 -17.56 -21.13 8.30
C ILE A 28 -16.56 -21.60 7.23
N PRO A 29 -16.49 -20.95 6.05
CA PRO A 29 -15.58 -21.40 5.01
C PRO A 29 -14.16 -21.43 5.56
N GLU A 30 -13.33 -22.36 5.10
CA GLU A 30 -11.91 -22.35 5.48
C GLU A 30 -11.28 -21.00 5.08
N ALA A 31 -10.47 -20.42 5.96
CA ALA A 31 -9.80 -19.17 5.66
C ALA A 31 -8.61 -19.42 4.75
N PRO A 32 -8.61 -18.91 3.50
CA PRO A 32 -7.42 -18.96 2.66
C PRO A 32 -6.32 -18.07 3.29
N THR A 33 -5.06 -18.42 3.10
CA THR A 33 -3.91 -17.63 3.57
C THR A 33 -2.84 -17.57 2.50
N MET A 34 -2.08 -16.47 2.47
CA MET A 34 -0.94 -16.30 1.58
C MET A 34 0.17 -15.58 2.34
N ASP A 35 1.36 -16.18 2.41
CA ASP A 35 2.53 -15.60 3.07
C ASP A 35 3.50 -14.89 2.10
N LYS A 36 3.31 -15.08 0.79
CA LYS A 36 4.19 -14.53 -0.24
C LYS A 36 3.84 -13.09 -0.62
N ALA A 37 4.84 -12.21 -0.65
CA ALA A 37 4.69 -10.80 -1.01
C ALA A 37 4.75 -10.50 -2.53
N VAL A 38 4.76 -11.52 -3.38
CA VAL A 38 4.78 -11.35 -4.84
C VAL A 38 3.37 -11.18 -5.38
N MET A 39 3.23 -10.33 -6.40
CA MET A 39 1.97 -10.08 -7.09
C MET A 39 1.39 -11.40 -7.65
N GLN A 40 0.18 -11.75 -7.20
CA GLN A 40 -0.54 -12.91 -7.72
C GLN A 40 -1.31 -12.57 -9.00
N PRO A 41 -1.48 -13.53 -9.92
CA PRO A 41 -2.34 -13.34 -11.07
C PRO A 41 -3.80 -13.09 -10.63
N PRO A 42 -4.60 -12.40 -11.46
CA PRO A 42 -5.99 -12.10 -11.15
C PRO A 42 -6.82 -13.38 -10.97
N LEU A 43 -7.70 -13.40 -9.96
CA LEU A 43 -8.58 -14.54 -9.70
C LEU A 43 -9.85 -14.41 -10.55
N ARG A 44 -9.90 -15.11 -11.69
CA ARG A 44 -11.10 -15.16 -12.52
C ARG A 44 -12.25 -15.89 -11.81
N PRO A 45 -13.48 -15.36 -11.85
CA PRO A 45 -14.62 -16.01 -11.23
C PRO A 45 -14.88 -17.37 -11.90
N SER A 46 -15.02 -18.42 -11.09
CA SER A 46 -15.40 -19.77 -11.56
C SER A 46 -16.91 -20.00 -11.59
N SER A 47 -17.68 -19.08 -11.01
CA SER A 47 -19.14 -19.08 -10.93
C SER A 47 -19.65 -17.65 -10.71
N GLY A 48 -20.96 -17.42 -10.78
CA GLY A 48 -21.54 -16.08 -10.63
C GLY A 48 -21.38 -15.20 -11.88
N PRO A 49 -21.60 -13.88 -11.76
CA PRO A 49 -21.42 -12.96 -12.89
C PRO A 49 -19.95 -12.87 -13.30
N ASP A 50 -19.71 -12.80 -14.61
CA ASP A 50 -18.37 -12.61 -15.16
C ASP A 50 -17.92 -11.14 -15.04
N TYR A 51 -16.62 -10.92 -14.84
CA TYR A 51 -16.00 -9.60 -14.74
C TYR A 51 -14.50 -9.68 -15.07
N ASN A 52 -13.88 -8.55 -15.46
CA ASN A 52 -12.43 -8.48 -15.62
C ASN A 52 -11.77 -8.27 -14.25
N PRO A 53 -11.09 -9.27 -13.65
CA PRO A 53 -10.61 -9.13 -12.28
C PRO A 53 -9.43 -8.17 -12.17
N VAL A 54 -9.28 -7.60 -10.99
CA VAL A 54 -8.18 -6.69 -10.68
C VAL A 54 -6.92 -7.46 -10.28
N VAL A 55 -5.76 -6.88 -10.55
CA VAL A 55 -4.48 -7.35 -10.02
C VAL A 55 -4.04 -6.48 -8.86
N THR A 56 -3.83 -7.11 -7.70
CA THR A 56 -3.36 -6.40 -6.50
C THR A 56 -1.85 -6.40 -6.47
N LEU A 57 -1.23 -5.21 -6.54
CA LEU A 57 0.24 -5.08 -6.60
C LEU A 57 0.89 -5.72 -5.37
N ASN A 58 1.85 -6.64 -5.52
CA ASN A 58 2.45 -7.38 -4.39
C ASN A 58 1.42 -7.99 -3.41
N GLY A 59 0.24 -8.36 -3.91
CA GLY A 59 -0.86 -8.89 -3.12
C GLY A 59 -1.70 -9.90 -3.92
N TRP A 60 -2.92 -10.14 -3.45
CA TRP A 60 -3.80 -11.19 -4.00
C TRP A 60 -5.28 -10.89 -3.75
N THR A 61 -6.16 -11.50 -4.55
CA THR A 61 -7.62 -11.44 -4.37
C THR A 61 -8.07 -12.54 -3.39
N LEU A 62 -8.95 -12.20 -2.45
CA LEU A 62 -9.52 -13.13 -1.48
C LEU A 62 -10.47 -14.12 -2.18
N PRO A 63 -10.17 -15.43 -2.14
CA PRO A 63 -11.07 -16.45 -2.64
C PRO A 63 -12.40 -16.46 -1.88
N TRP A 64 -13.44 -16.89 -2.58
CA TRP A 64 -14.80 -16.91 -2.08
C TRP A 64 -15.54 -18.16 -2.56
N ARG A 65 -16.69 -18.44 -1.95
CA ARG A 65 -17.63 -19.46 -2.42
C ARG A 65 -19.06 -18.91 -2.48
N MET A 66 -19.90 -19.47 -3.34
CA MET A 66 -21.35 -19.22 -3.26
C MET A 66 -22.00 -20.08 -2.18
N ASN A 67 -22.94 -19.50 -1.43
CA ASN A 67 -23.87 -20.20 -0.55
C ASN A 67 -25.28 -19.61 -0.73
N GLY A 68 -26.07 -20.21 -1.63
CA GLY A 68 -27.30 -19.58 -2.11
C GLY A 68 -26.97 -18.27 -2.84
N ASP A 69 -27.67 -17.19 -2.46
CA ASP A 69 -27.42 -15.85 -3.02
C ASP A 69 -26.18 -15.15 -2.43
N TRP A 70 -25.55 -15.73 -1.41
CA TRP A 70 -24.44 -15.10 -0.69
C TRP A 70 -23.10 -15.48 -1.30
N LYS A 71 -22.30 -14.46 -1.61
CA LYS A 71 -20.87 -14.57 -1.87
C LYS A 71 -20.13 -14.55 -0.53
N GLU A 72 -19.65 -15.70 -0.11
CA GLU A 72 -19.05 -15.89 1.22
C GLU A 72 -17.53 -15.75 1.18
N PHE A 73 -17.00 -14.97 2.12
CA PHE A 73 -15.57 -14.75 2.35
C PHE A 73 -15.21 -15.07 3.81
N HIS A 74 -13.94 -15.39 4.06
CA HIS A 74 -13.41 -15.51 5.41
C HIS A 74 -12.11 -14.70 5.56
N LEU A 75 -12.20 -13.61 6.32
CA LEU A 75 -11.08 -12.81 6.76
C LEU A 75 -10.59 -13.25 8.14
N VAL A 76 -9.28 -13.26 8.32
CA VAL A 76 -8.64 -13.59 9.60
C VAL A 76 -7.68 -12.48 9.98
N ALA A 77 -8.02 -11.70 11.01
CA ALA A 77 -7.12 -10.70 11.57
C ALA A 77 -6.04 -11.40 12.41
N GLU A 78 -4.77 -11.26 12.06
CA GLU A 78 -3.67 -11.96 12.74
C GLU A 78 -2.33 -11.20 12.66
N PRO A 79 -1.37 -11.48 13.56
CA PRO A 79 0.01 -11.03 13.39
C PRO A 79 0.65 -11.65 12.15
N VAL A 80 1.41 -10.85 11.40
CA VAL A 80 2.07 -11.23 10.13
C VAL A 80 3.50 -10.68 10.09
N VAL A 81 4.35 -11.29 9.28
CA VAL A 81 5.68 -10.76 8.95
C VAL A 81 5.67 -10.36 7.49
N ARG A 82 5.93 -9.07 7.22
CA ARG A 82 5.97 -8.51 5.87
C ARG A 82 7.38 -8.08 5.53
N GLU A 83 7.91 -8.58 4.43
CA GLU A 83 9.13 -8.03 3.85
C GLU A 83 8.78 -6.74 3.09
N PHE A 84 9.41 -5.61 3.43
CA PHE A 84 9.21 -4.34 2.74
C PHE A 84 9.98 -4.30 1.42
N ALA A 85 11.24 -4.74 1.46
CA ALA A 85 12.11 -5.04 0.34
C ALA A 85 13.20 -6.02 0.81
N GLU A 86 14.01 -6.54 -0.11
CA GLU A 86 15.12 -7.43 0.24
C GLU A 86 15.99 -6.82 1.37
N GLY A 87 16.21 -7.60 2.42
CA GLY A 87 16.98 -7.17 3.59
C GLY A 87 16.19 -6.45 4.68
N MET A 88 14.88 -6.19 4.53
CA MET A 88 14.04 -5.58 5.58
C MET A 88 12.67 -6.25 5.73
N LYS A 89 12.42 -6.79 6.93
CA LYS A 89 11.17 -7.39 7.39
C LYS A 89 10.58 -6.58 8.53
N VAL A 90 9.26 -6.46 8.55
CA VAL A 90 8.52 -5.75 9.58
C VAL A 90 7.43 -6.67 10.10
N HIS A 91 7.33 -6.76 11.42
CA HIS A 91 6.27 -7.46 12.14
C HIS A 91 5.06 -6.53 12.20
N LEU A 92 4.01 -6.94 11.51
CA LEU A 92 2.78 -6.18 11.31
C LEU A 92 1.59 -6.99 11.80
N TRP A 93 0.42 -6.38 11.80
CA TRP A 93 -0.86 -7.08 11.86
C TRP A 93 -1.56 -6.92 10.52
N GLY A 94 -2.30 -7.95 10.13
CA GLY A 94 -2.89 -7.99 8.80
C GLY A 94 -4.06 -8.94 8.72
N TYR A 95 -4.39 -9.32 7.50
CA TYR A 95 -5.45 -10.26 7.23
C TYR A 95 -4.95 -11.41 6.36
N ASN A 96 -5.27 -12.65 6.74
CA ASN A 96 -5.03 -13.86 5.94
C ASN A 96 -3.56 -14.02 5.51
N GLY A 97 -2.64 -13.79 6.45
CA GLY A 97 -1.19 -13.92 6.23
C GLY A 97 -0.48 -12.69 5.65
N GLN A 98 -1.17 -11.60 5.30
CA GLN A 98 -0.54 -10.39 4.72
C GLN A 98 -0.97 -9.08 5.36
N SER A 99 -0.10 -8.07 5.23
CA SER A 99 -0.42 -6.65 5.38
C SER A 99 0.02 -5.93 4.09
N PRO A 100 -0.89 -5.19 3.42
CA PRO A 100 -2.33 -5.19 3.63
C PRO A 100 -2.93 -6.58 3.37
N GLY A 101 -4.17 -6.76 3.80
CA GLY A 101 -4.96 -7.96 3.52
C GLY A 101 -5.35 -8.10 2.05
N PRO A 102 -5.95 -9.24 1.68
CA PRO A 102 -6.33 -9.52 0.29
C PRO A 102 -7.45 -8.61 -0.22
N THR A 103 -7.44 -8.35 -1.52
CA THR A 103 -8.52 -7.59 -2.17
C THR A 103 -9.79 -8.42 -2.24
N ILE A 104 -10.91 -7.84 -1.80
CA ILE A 104 -12.23 -8.45 -1.96
C ILE A 104 -12.82 -7.99 -3.28
N GLU A 105 -13.19 -8.93 -4.17
CA GLU A 105 -13.84 -8.60 -5.43
C GLU A 105 -15.31 -9.03 -5.43
N ALA A 106 -16.20 -8.13 -5.87
CA ALA A 106 -17.63 -8.37 -6.01
C ALA A 106 -18.16 -7.74 -7.30
N VAL A 107 -19.40 -8.06 -7.66
CA VAL A 107 -20.14 -7.41 -8.74
C VAL A 107 -21.31 -6.62 -8.14
N GLU A 108 -21.67 -5.51 -8.77
CA GLU A 108 -22.81 -4.70 -8.35
C GLU A 108 -24.10 -5.56 -8.24
N GLY A 109 -24.70 -5.49 -7.06
CA GLY A 109 -25.86 -6.28 -6.64
C GLY A 109 -25.54 -7.56 -5.88
N ASP A 110 -24.27 -8.00 -5.78
CA ASP A 110 -23.88 -9.17 -4.99
C ASP A 110 -24.23 -8.97 -3.51
N LYS A 111 -24.72 -10.04 -2.86
CA LYS A 111 -24.87 -10.11 -1.40
C LYS A 111 -23.59 -10.71 -0.83
N LEU A 112 -22.88 -9.95 -0.01
CA LEU A 112 -21.63 -10.39 0.62
C LEU A 112 -21.90 -10.87 2.04
N ARG A 113 -21.37 -12.04 2.38
CA ARG A 113 -21.29 -12.53 3.76
C ARG A 113 -19.83 -12.75 4.11
N ILE A 114 -19.31 -11.93 5.03
CA ILE A 114 -17.89 -11.95 5.37
C ILE A 114 -17.74 -12.39 6.81
N PHE A 115 -17.16 -13.56 7.00
CA PHE A 115 -16.77 -14.05 8.33
C PHE A 115 -15.42 -13.42 8.70
N VAL A 116 -15.33 -12.83 9.89
CA VAL A 116 -14.12 -12.19 10.39
C VAL A 116 -13.71 -12.86 11.69
N THR A 117 -12.62 -13.61 11.64
CA THR A 117 -12.03 -14.26 12.81
C THR A 117 -10.89 -13.41 13.37
N ASN A 118 -10.95 -13.09 14.67
CA ASN A 118 -9.92 -12.34 15.35
C ASN A 118 -8.90 -13.28 16.01
N LYS A 119 -7.65 -13.28 15.56
CA LYS A 119 -6.50 -13.95 16.21
C LYS A 119 -5.48 -12.95 16.78
N LEU A 120 -5.82 -11.66 16.85
CA LEU A 120 -5.00 -10.66 17.50
C LEU A 120 -5.02 -10.85 19.04
N PRO A 121 -4.02 -10.30 19.76
CA PRO A 121 -4.04 -10.31 21.23
C PRO A 121 -5.10 -9.38 21.84
N GLU A 122 -5.78 -8.57 21.03
CA GLU A 122 -6.76 -7.58 21.45
C GLU A 122 -8.05 -7.62 20.61
N GLN A 123 -9.03 -6.82 20.99
CA GLN A 123 -10.31 -6.73 20.30
C GLN A 123 -10.18 -6.04 18.94
N THR A 124 -10.98 -6.42 17.95
CA THR A 124 -10.96 -5.77 16.62
C THR A 124 -12.37 -5.59 16.06
N THR A 125 -12.50 -4.87 14.95
CA THR A 125 -13.68 -4.81 14.08
C THR A 125 -13.20 -4.59 12.65
N ILE A 126 -14.10 -4.56 11.66
CA ILE A 126 -13.78 -4.12 10.30
C ILE A 126 -14.83 -3.13 9.85
N HIS A 127 -14.39 -1.91 9.54
CA HIS A 127 -15.16 -0.90 8.83
C HIS A 127 -14.96 -1.04 7.31
N TRP A 128 -16.05 -0.85 6.56
CA TRP A 128 -16.10 -1.01 5.11
C TRP A 128 -16.15 0.36 4.44
N HIS A 129 -15.00 1.02 4.39
CA HIS A 129 -14.84 2.41 4.01
C HIS A 129 -15.43 2.72 2.63
N GLY A 130 -16.45 3.59 2.61
CA GLY A 130 -17.14 4.04 1.40
C GLY A 130 -18.29 3.13 0.94
N VAL A 131 -18.52 1.99 1.61
CA VAL A 131 -19.61 1.07 1.27
C VAL A 131 -20.95 1.55 1.84
N LEU A 132 -22.01 1.57 1.00
CA LEU A 132 -23.37 1.91 1.44
C LEU A 132 -24.09 0.68 2.03
N LEU A 133 -23.95 0.47 3.33
CA LEU A 133 -24.43 -0.72 4.05
C LEU A 133 -25.49 -0.41 5.13
N PRO A 134 -26.18 -1.42 5.68
CA PRO A 134 -27.02 -1.23 6.86
C PRO A 134 -26.20 -0.76 8.06
N ASN A 135 -26.71 0.20 8.84
CA ASN A 135 -25.97 0.85 9.92
C ASN A 135 -25.32 -0.12 10.93
N GLY A 136 -25.97 -1.25 11.26
CA GLY A 136 -25.41 -2.25 12.18
C GLY A 136 -24.26 -3.10 11.62
N MET A 137 -23.93 -2.97 10.32
CA MET A 137 -22.85 -3.70 9.64
C MET A 137 -21.62 -2.83 9.39
N ASP A 138 -21.60 -1.61 9.92
CA ASP A 138 -20.63 -0.58 9.59
C ASP A 138 -19.25 -0.77 10.24
N GLY A 139 -19.14 -1.60 11.28
CA GLY A 139 -17.82 -1.95 11.81
C GLY A 139 -17.23 -1.04 12.89
N VAL A 140 -17.89 0.06 13.26
CA VAL A 140 -17.39 0.92 14.36
C VAL A 140 -17.71 0.30 15.71
N GLY A 141 -16.67 -0.14 16.42
CA GLY A 141 -16.81 -0.78 17.73
C GLY A 141 -17.37 0.18 18.79
N GLY A 142 -18.38 -0.26 19.53
CA GLY A 142 -19.06 0.54 20.56
C GLY A 142 -20.14 1.49 20.03
N LEU A 143 -20.15 1.80 18.73
CA LEU A 143 -21.18 2.63 18.10
C LEU A 143 -22.19 1.77 17.33
N ASN A 144 -21.74 1.06 16.30
CA ASN A 144 -22.59 0.29 15.40
C ASN A 144 -22.69 -1.18 15.81
N GLN A 145 -21.65 -1.71 16.47
CA GLN A 145 -21.57 -3.09 16.89
C GLN A 145 -20.68 -3.27 18.14
N PRO A 146 -20.75 -4.42 18.85
CA PRO A 146 -19.72 -4.78 19.81
C PRO A 146 -18.39 -5.11 19.10
N HIS A 147 -17.28 -4.91 19.80
CA HIS A 147 -15.98 -5.36 19.33
C HIS A 147 -15.95 -6.90 19.19
N ILE A 148 -15.13 -7.40 18.27
CA ILE A 148 -14.83 -8.83 18.08
C ILE A 148 -13.72 -9.20 19.08
N PRO A 149 -14.01 -9.97 20.15
CA PRO A 149 -12.97 -10.34 21.12
C PRO A 149 -11.94 -11.31 20.51
N PRO A 150 -10.73 -11.42 21.08
CA PRO A 150 -9.75 -12.44 20.69
C PRO A 150 -10.35 -13.85 20.61
N GLY A 151 -10.03 -14.57 19.55
CA GLY A 151 -10.50 -15.93 19.28
C GLY A 151 -11.97 -16.05 18.87
N LYS A 152 -12.68 -14.93 18.63
CA LYS A 152 -14.08 -14.94 18.18
C LYS A 152 -14.19 -14.63 16.69
N THR A 153 -15.28 -15.11 16.11
CA THR A 153 -15.65 -14.86 14.72
C THR A 153 -16.98 -14.12 14.68
N PHE A 154 -17.03 -13.01 13.96
CA PHE A 154 -18.25 -12.26 13.68
C PHE A 154 -18.57 -12.38 12.19
N VAL A 155 -19.81 -12.05 11.81
CA VAL A 155 -20.26 -12.08 10.41
C VAL A 155 -20.81 -10.71 10.02
N TYR A 156 -20.43 -10.25 8.84
CA TYR A 156 -20.95 -9.04 8.21
C TYR A 156 -21.76 -9.44 6.98
N GLU A 157 -22.99 -8.94 6.87
CA GLU A 157 -23.91 -9.29 5.78
C GLU A 157 -24.53 -8.04 5.17
N PHE A 158 -24.23 -7.77 3.90
CA PHE A 158 -24.78 -6.62 3.17
C PHE A 158 -24.74 -6.84 1.67
N GLN A 159 -25.45 -5.99 0.91
CA GLN A 159 -25.45 -6.02 -0.55
C GLN A 159 -24.60 -4.87 -1.10
N MET A 160 -23.79 -5.14 -2.13
CA MET A 160 -23.07 -4.09 -2.85
C MET A 160 -24.01 -3.36 -3.79
N LYS A 161 -24.40 -2.12 -3.42
CA LYS A 161 -25.39 -1.34 -4.17
C LYS A 161 -24.82 -0.67 -5.43
N HIS A 162 -23.52 -0.36 -5.43
CA HIS A 162 -22.87 0.36 -6.51
C HIS A 162 -21.50 -0.24 -6.79
N SER A 163 -21.12 -0.24 -8.08
CA SER A 163 -19.75 -0.50 -8.51
C SER A 163 -18.82 0.67 -8.16
N GLY A 164 -17.54 0.36 -7.92
CA GLY A 164 -16.56 1.31 -7.45
C GLY A 164 -15.33 0.65 -6.84
N THR A 165 -14.50 1.47 -6.22
CA THR A 165 -13.35 1.03 -5.44
C THR A 165 -13.54 1.51 -4.01
N PHE A 166 -13.31 0.62 -3.04
CA PHE A 166 -13.49 0.88 -1.61
C PHE A 166 -12.30 0.30 -0.83
N MET A 167 -12.24 0.59 0.46
CA MET A 167 -11.24 0.04 1.38
C MET A 167 -11.95 -0.69 2.52
N TYR A 168 -11.21 -1.53 3.25
CA TYR A 168 -11.63 -2.01 4.55
C TYR A 168 -10.47 -1.89 5.53
N HIS A 169 -10.79 -1.57 6.77
CA HIS A 169 -9.79 -1.35 7.83
C HIS A 169 -10.45 -1.50 9.21
N PRO A 170 -9.69 -1.75 10.29
CA PRO A 170 -10.28 -1.84 11.60
C PRO A 170 -10.80 -0.49 12.07
N HIS A 171 -11.80 -0.54 12.95
CA HIS A 171 -12.32 0.62 13.66
C HIS A 171 -12.48 0.30 15.15
N SER A 172 -11.49 -0.45 15.65
CA SER A 172 -11.23 -0.81 17.04
C SER A 172 -9.74 -0.61 17.27
N ASP A 173 -9.36 0.08 18.35
CA ASP A 173 -7.98 0.51 18.61
C ASP A 173 -7.27 0.96 17.32
N GLU A 174 -7.88 1.92 16.63
CA GLU A 174 -7.46 2.33 15.29
C GLU A 174 -6.01 2.79 15.28
N MET A 175 -5.56 3.46 16.35
CA MET A 175 -4.17 3.90 16.51
C MET A 175 -3.20 2.74 16.36
N VAL A 176 -3.41 1.65 17.10
CA VAL A 176 -2.51 0.48 17.06
C VAL A 176 -2.71 -0.29 15.76
N GLN A 177 -3.94 -0.63 15.42
CA GLN A 177 -4.22 -1.59 14.34
C GLN A 177 -3.90 -1.01 12.96
N MET A 178 -4.18 0.27 12.71
CA MET A 178 -3.79 0.94 11.47
C MET A 178 -2.28 1.13 11.36
N ALA A 179 -1.62 1.56 12.44
CA ALA A 179 -0.16 1.73 12.45
C ALA A 179 0.59 0.39 12.31
N MET A 180 -0.04 -0.71 12.74
CA MET A 180 0.43 -2.07 12.51
C MET A 180 0.11 -2.60 11.11
N GLY A 181 -0.55 -1.83 10.24
CA GLY A 181 -0.73 -2.15 8.83
C GLY A 181 -2.01 -2.90 8.47
N MET A 182 -3.02 -2.91 9.34
CA MET A 182 -4.28 -3.59 9.06
C MET A 182 -5.17 -2.76 8.12
N MET A 183 -5.24 -3.17 6.86
CA MET A 183 -6.12 -2.57 5.85
C MET A 183 -6.24 -3.50 4.64
N GLY A 184 -7.14 -3.23 3.72
CA GLY A 184 -7.20 -3.87 2.41
C GLY A 184 -8.18 -3.18 1.47
N MET A 185 -8.30 -3.71 0.26
CA MET A 185 -9.10 -3.11 -0.81
C MET A 185 -10.37 -3.93 -1.07
N ILE A 186 -11.42 -3.25 -1.54
CA ILE A 186 -12.61 -3.89 -2.11
C ILE A 186 -12.82 -3.29 -3.49
N VAL A 187 -12.97 -4.13 -4.50
CA VAL A 187 -13.32 -3.69 -5.85
C VAL A 187 -14.67 -4.28 -6.20
N VAL A 188 -15.62 -3.41 -6.55
CA VAL A 188 -16.92 -3.81 -7.05
C VAL A 188 -17.03 -3.49 -8.51
N HIS A 189 -17.09 -4.54 -9.32
CA HIS A 189 -17.21 -4.44 -10.76
C HIS A 189 -18.64 -4.04 -11.16
N PRO A 190 -18.80 -3.24 -12.23
CA PRO A 190 -20.11 -2.96 -12.80
C PRO A 190 -20.83 -4.26 -13.17
N ARG A 191 -22.15 -4.29 -12.96
CA ARG A 191 -22.98 -5.42 -13.39
C ARG A 191 -22.99 -5.59 -14.91
N ASP A 192 -22.95 -4.47 -15.63
CA ASP A 192 -22.76 -4.46 -17.08
C ASP A 192 -21.25 -4.46 -17.39
N PRO A 193 -20.67 -5.56 -17.90
CA PRO A 193 -19.24 -5.64 -18.18
C PRO A 193 -18.80 -4.71 -19.32
N SER A 194 -19.74 -4.17 -20.11
CA SER A 194 -19.45 -3.15 -21.13
C SER A 194 -19.37 -1.74 -20.56
N PHE A 195 -19.72 -1.54 -19.29
CA PHE A 195 -19.59 -0.25 -18.63
C PHE A 195 -18.14 -0.02 -18.19
N ARG A 196 -17.50 0.99 -18.81
CA ARG A 196 -16.12 1.42 -18.50
C ARG A 196 -15.07 0.31 -18.61
N PRO A 197 -15.04 -0.44 -19.74
CA PRO A 197 -14.15 -1.58 -19.89
C PRO A 197 -12.70 -1.11 -19.95
N VAL A 198 -11.82 -1.98 -19.47
CA VAL A 198 -10.36 -1.87 -19.49
C VAL A 198 -9.77 -3.25 -19.73
N ASP A 199 -8.61 -3.30 -20.35
CA ASP A 199 -7.88 -4.54 -20.62
C ASP A 199 -7.15 -5.04 -19.38
N ARG A 200 -6.57 -4.10 -18.60
CA ARG A 200 -5.90 -4.39 -17.33
C ARG A 200 -6.41 -3.47 -16.23
N ASP A 201 -6.57 -4.00 -15.03
CA ASP A 201 -6.97 -3.26 -13.86
C ASP A 201 -6.00 -3.59 -12.71
N PHE A 202 -5.37 -2.58 -12.13
CA PHE A 202 -4.43 -2.72 -11.02
C PHE A 202 -4.96 -1.99 -9.79
N VAL A 203 -4.70 -2.53 -8.60
CA VAL A 203 -5.06 -1.91 -7.34
C VAL A 203 -3.94 -1.99 -6.31
N PHE A 204 -3.76 -0.90 -5.58
CA PHE A 204 -2.93 -0.87 -4.37
C PHE A 204 -3.42 0.18 -3.39
N ILE A 205 -2.98 0.04 -2.14
CA ILE A 205 -3.24 0.95 -1.05
C ILE A 205 -1.92 1.44 -0.45
N MET A 206 -1.89 2.72 -0.10
CA MET A 206 -0.71 3.36 0.48
C MET A 206 -0.80 3.36 2.00
N SER A 207 0.31 2.98 2.63
CA SER A 207 0.52 3.00 4.08
C SER A 207 1.91 3.51 4.43
N THR A 208 2.06 4.00 5.65
CA THR A 208 3.29 4.63 6.16
C THR A 208 3.67 4.10 7.51
N TYR A 209 4.98 3.97 7.74
CA TYR A 209 5.52 3.45 9.00
C TYR A 209 6.74 4.25 9.43
N LEU A 210 6.96 4.30 10.75
CA LEU A 210 8.26 4.67 11.32
C LEU A 210 8.89 3.39 11.86
N VAL A 211 9.93 2.90 11.19
CA VAL A 211 10.69 1.71 11.63
C VAL A 211 12.13 2.15 11.87
N ASP A 212 12.60 2.03 13.11
CA ASP A 212 13.98 2.40 13.44
C ASP A 212 14.95 1.40 12.79
N PRO A 213 16.13 1.85 12.30
CA PRO A 213 17.18 0.96 11.81
C PRO A 213 17.51 -0.15 12.82
N GLY A 214 17.67 -1.39 12.37
CA GLY A 214 17.92 -2.53 13.26
C GLY A 214 16.68 -3.15 13.91
N THR A 215 15.50 -2.54 13.76
CA THR A 215 14.28 -2.98 14.43
C THR A 215 13.27 -3.59 13.46
N TYR A 216 12.34 -4.38 13.99
CA TYR A 216 11.33 -5.12 13.20
C TYR A 216 9.92 -4.61 13.46
N LEU A 217 9.72 -3.69 14.40
CA LEU A 217 8.39 -3.22 14.79
C LEU A 217 8.25 -1.74 14.44
N PRO A 218 7.10 -1.32 13.88
CA PRO A 218 6.84 0.09 13.69
C PRO A 218 6.59 0.78 15.04
N LYS A 219 6.99 2.05 15.14
CA LYS A 219 6.60 2.95 16.23
C LYS A 219 5.14 3.37 16.04
N ILE A 220 4.23 2.61 16.64
CA ILE A 220 2.78 2.78 16.50
C ILE A 220 2.22 4.10 17.06
N THR A 221 3.00 4.83 17.85
CA THR A 221 2.63 6.14 18.39
C THR A 221 3.01 7.31 17.48
N GLU A 222 3.77 7.06 16.41
CA GLU A 222 4.12 8.10 15.44
C GLU A 222 2.98 8.35 14.46
N MET A 223 2.68 9.63 14.19
CA MET A 223 1.53 10.05 13.37
C MET A 223 1.91 11.07 12.28
N THR A 224 3.13 11.59 12.29
CA THR A 224 3.55 12.73 11.46
C THR A 224 4.90 12.54 10.79
N ASP A 225 5.84 11.85 11.44
CA ASP A 225 7.24 11.75 11.02
C ASP A 225 7.62 10.31 10.61
N PHE A 226 7.05 9.86 9.50
CA PHE A 226 7.27 8.52 8.96
C PHE A 226 8.52 8.44 8.09
N ASN A 227 9.27 7.34 8.18
CA ASN A 227 10.45 7.09 7.34
C ASN A 227 10.23 6.04 6.25
N MET A 228 9.16 5.24 6.32
CA MET A 228 8.78 4.24 5.32
C MET A 228 7.49 4.65 4.62
N TRP A 229 7.56 4.79 3.30
CA TRP A 229 6.44 5.16 2.44
C TRP A 229 6.17 4.02 1.47
N THR A 230 5.03 3.35 1.60
CA THR A 230 4.85 2.02 1.02
C THR A 230 3.61 1.92 0.14
N TRP A 231 3.68 1.06 -0.88
CA TRP A 231 2.52 0.55 -1.60
C TRP A 231 2.31 -0.90 -1.20
N ASN A 232 1.14 -1.23 -0.65
CA ASN A 232 0.85 -2.56 -0.10
C ASN A 232 1.95 -3.07 0.84
N SER A 233 2.44 -2.20 1.75
CA SER A 233 3.52 -2.50 2.71
C SER A 233 4.79 -3.03 2.03
N ARG A 234 5.07 -2.55 0.82
CA ARG A 234 6.30 -2.75 0.05
C ARG A 234 6.91 -1.41 -0.32
N VAL A 235 8.22 -1.37 -0.45
CA VAL A 235 8.98 -0.21 -0.89
C VAL A 235 9.91 -0.62 -2.02
N PHE A 236 10.20 0.28 -2.95
CA PHE A 236 11.16 0.01 -4.02
C PHE A 236 12.55 -0.33 -3.44
N PRO A 237 13.24 -1.38 -3.95
CA PRO A 237 12.98 -2.17 -5.17
C PRO A 237 12.08 -3.40 -4.97
N GLY A 238 11.42 -3.54 -3.82
CA GLY A 238 10.49 -4.63 -3.53
C GLY A 238 9.09 -4.49 -4.14
N ILE A 239 8.75 -3.35 -4.75
CA ILE A 239 7.48 -3.17 -5.45
C ILE A 239 7.59 -3.76 -6.86
N ASP A 240 6.67 -4.66 -7.22
CA ASP A 240 6.65 -5.30 -8.53
C ASP A 240 6.34 -4.26 -9.64
N PRO A 241 6.87 -4.43 -10.86
CA PRO A 241 6.52 -3.56 -11.98
C PRO A 241 5.10 -3.84 -12.49
N LEU A 242 4.48 -2.84 -13.10
CA LEU A 242 3.21 -3.00 -13.80
C LEU A 242 3.51 -3.44 -15.24
N ALA A 243 3.44 -4.75 -15.50
CA ALA A 243 3.58 -5.30 -16.84
C ALA A 243 2.30 -5.08 -17.66
N VAL A 244 2.45 -4.42 -18.80
CA VAL A 244 1.34 -3.95 -19.66
C VAL A 244 1.64 -4.24 -21.12
N ARG A 245 0.62 -4.62 -21.89
CA ARG A 245 0.76 -4.79 -23.34
C ARG A 245 0.53 -3.46 -24.06
N LEU A 246 1.28 -3.21 -25.13
CA LEU A 246 1.08 -2.04 -25.98
C LEU A 246 -0.38 -1.95 -26.44
N ASN A 247 -0.96 -0.75 -26.31
CA ASN A 247 -2.34 -0.37 -26.59
C ASN A 247 -3.41 -0.93 -25.63
N ASP A 248 -3.03 -1.61 -24.55
CA ASP A 248 -4.00 -1.93 -23.50
C ASP A 248 -4.56 -0.63 -22.89
N LYS A 249 -5.88 -0.60 -22.67
CA LYS A 249 -6.48 0.37 -21.77
C LYS A 249 -6.31 -0.13 -20.34
N VAL A 250 -5.54 0.60 -19.54
CA VAL A 250 -5.17 0.23 -18.18
C VAL A 250 -5.91 1.12 -17.19
N ARG A 251 -6.47 0.53 -16.14
CA ARG A 251 -6.94 1.25 -14.95
C ARG A 251 -6.01 1.00 -13.78
N VAL A 252 -5.72 2.05 -13.03
CA VAL A 252 -4.98 1.96 -11.77
C VAL A 252 -5.82 2.58 -10.66
N ARG A 253 -6.09 1.79 -9.62
CA ARG A 253 -6.91 2.13 -8.46
C ARG A 253 -6.03 2.29 -7.23
N ILE A 254 -6.13 3.42 -6.56
CA ILE A 254 -5.22 3.83 -5.50
C ILE A 254 -6.03 4.26 -4.28
N GLY A 255 -5.87 3.54 -3.18
CA GLY A 255 -6.35 3.95 -1.86
C GLY A 255 -5.24 4.62 -1.04
N ASN A 256 -5.61 5.58 -0.19
CA ASN A 256 -4.66 6.23 0.71
C ASN A 256 -5.15 6.23 2.16
N LEU A 257 -4.48 5.45 3.02
CA LEU A 257 -4.70 5.43 4.46
C LEU A 257 -3.49 5.97 5.24
N THR A 258 -2.60 6.69 4.57
CA THR A 258 -1.50 7.41 5.22
C THR A 258 -2.00 8.72 5.85
N MET A 259 -1.17 9.40 6.64
CA MET A 259 -1.51 10.70 7.25
C MET A 259 -1.21 11.89 6.34
N THR A 260 -0.97 11.69 5.04
CA THR A 260 -0.73 12.77 4.08
C THR A 260 -1.24 12.42 2.68
N ASN A 261 -1.48 13.43 1.84
CA ASN A 261 -1.83 13.21 0.44
C ASN A 261 -0.63 12.71 -0.37
N HIS A 262 -0.88 12.04 -1.50
CA HIS A 262 0.18 11.58 -2.40
C HIS A 262 -0.10 12.01 -3.84
N PRO A 263 0.72 12.88 -4.44
CA PRO A 263 0.68 13.15 -5.86
C PRO A 263 1.32 11.99 -6.62
N ILE A 264 0.54 11.12 -7.24
CA ILE A 264 1.04 9.95 -7.98
C ILE A 264 1.24 10.32 -9.45
N HIS A 265 2.47 10.18 -9.94
CA HIS A 265 2.89 10.57 -11.29
C HIS A 265 3.24 9.35 -12.14
N LEU A 266 2.74 9.32 -13.38
CA LEU A 266 3.12 8.36 -14.41
C LEU A 266 3.89 9.07 -15.52
N HIS A 267 5.10 8.59 -15.82
CA HIS A 267 5.92 9.12 -16.90
C HIS A 267 5.40 8.68 -18.27
N GLY A 268 5.69 9.48 -19.30
CA GLY A 268 5.47 9.12 -20.71
C GLY A 268 4.02 9.09 -21.19
N HIS A 269 3.05 9.37 -20.31
CA HIS A 269 1.61 9.26 -20.60
C HIS A 269 0.81 10.37 -19.92
N SER A 270 -0.31 10.73 -20.53
CA SER A 270 -1.42 11.40 -19.86
C SER A 270 -2.57 10.42 -19.65
N PHE A 271 -3.32 10.58 -18.57
CA PHE A 271 -4.44 9.72 -18.20
C PHE A 271 -5.67 10.53 -17.80
N ALA A 272 -6.83 9.89 -17.74
CA ALA A 272 -8.07 10.52 -17.31
C ALA A 272 -8.50 9.99 -15.94
N VAL A 273 -8.85 10.89 -15.01
CA VAL A 273 -9.38 10.50 -13.70
C VAL A 273 -10.80 9.95 -13.86
N SER A 274 -10.98 8.65 -13.63
CA SER A 274 -12.19 7.91 -14.01
C SER A 274 -13.09 7.53 -12.83
N CYS A 275 -12.55 7.50 -11.61
CA CYS A 275 -13.28 7.13 -10.40
C CYS A 275 -12.73 7.87 -9.17
N THR A 276 -13.62 8.23 -8.25
CA THR A 276 -13.28 8.74 -6.91
C THR A 276 -13.89 7.85 -5.83
N ASP A 277 -13.68 8.20 -4.56
CA ASP A 277 -14.36 7.64 -3.40
C ASP A 277 -15.89 7.76 -3.45
N GLY A 278 -16.41 8.68 -4.28
CA GLY A 278 -17.85 8.80 -4.57
C GLY A 278 -18.36 7.92 -5.72
N GLY A 279 -17.48 7.13 -6.35
CA GLY A 279 -17.80 6.27 -7.50
C GLY A 279 -17.31 6.83 -8.84
N TRP A 280 -17.94 6.37 -9.93
CA TRP A 280 -17.52 6.69 -11.29
C TRP A 280 -17.70 8.18 -11.65
N VAL A 281 -16.65 8.79 -12.21
CA VAL A 281 -16.72 10.15 -12.75
C VAL A 281 -17.34 10.09 -14.16
N PRO A 282 -18.45 10.80 -14.45
CA PRO A 282 -19.04 10.86 -15.80
C PRO A 282 -18.01 11.26 -16.86
N GLU A 283 -18.07 10.69 -18.06
CA GLU A 283 -17.06 10.96 -19.13
C GLU A 283 -16.88 12.44 -19.42
N SER A 284 -17.96 13.20 -19.44
CA SER A 284 -17.95 14.65 -19.65
C SER A 284 -17.28 15.45 -18.53
N ALA A 285 -17.05 14.83 -17.37
CA ALA A 285 -16.46 15.44 -16.17
C ALA A 285 -15.08 14.85 -15.84
N GLN A 286 -14.59 13.87 -16.60
CA GLN A 286 -13.21 13.39 -16.46
C GLN A 286 -12.26 14.48 -16.96
N TRP A 287 -11.09 14.58 -16.33
CA TRP A 287 -10.07 15.55 -16.73
C TRP A 287 -8.73 14.84 -16.97
N PRO A 288 -7.92 15.35 -17.91
CA PRO A 288 -6.61 14.80 -18.20
C PRO A 288 -5.60 15.21 -17.11
N GLU A 289 -4.71 14.30 -16.76
CA GLU A 289 -3.61 14.50 -15.83
C GLU A 289 -2.37 13.70 -16.25
N THR A 290 -1.21 14.08 -15.70
CA THR A 290 -0.03 13.20 -15.62
C THR A 290 0.30 12.86 -14.16
N THR A 291 -0.25 13.62 -13.22
CA THR A 291 -0.04 13.48 -11.79
C THR A 291 -1.37 13.67 -11.08
N ILE A 292 -1.79 12.70 -10.28
CA ILE A 292 -3.05 12.78 -9.54
C ILE A 292 -2.80 12.82 -8.04
N ASP A 293 -3.38 13.80 -7.36
CA ASP A 293 -3.38 13.81 -5.91
C ASP A 293 -4.38 12.79 -5.36
N VAL A 294 -3.91 11.96 -4.43
CA VAL A 294 -4.72 11.00 -3.68
C VAL A 294 -4.81 11.48 -2.23
N PRO A 295 -5.93 12.12 -1.81
CA PRO A 295 -6.10 12.63 -0.45
C PRO A 295 -6.14 11.52 0.61
N VAL A 296 -5.93 11.88 1.87
CA VAL A 296 -6.08 10.96 3.02
C VAL A 296 -7.51 10.45 3.12
N GLY A 297 -7.67 9.14 3.31
CA GLY A 297 -8.97 8.48 3.38
C GLY A 297 -9.70 8.39 2.04
N ALA A 298 -9.09 8.86 0.94
CA ALA A 298 -9.73 8.87 -0.36
C ALA A 298 -9.21 7.75 -1.25
N ILE A 299 -9.99 7.51 -2.30
CA ILE A 299 -9.63 6.63 -3.40
C ILE A 299 -9.63 7.45 -4.69
N ARG A 300 -8.68 7.14 -5.57
CA ARG A 300 -8.68 7.61 -6.95
C ARG A 300 -8.45 6.44 -7.88
N ALA A 301 -9.11 6.45 -9.03
CA ALA A 301 -8.71 5.64 -10.16
C ALA A 301 -8.56 6.50 -11.40
N PHE A 302 -7.59 6.16 -12.23
CA PHE A 302 -7.42 6.74 -13.55
C PHE A 302 -7.35 5.65 -14.61
N ASP A 303 -7.75 6.01 -15.83
CA ASP A 303 -7.65 5.18 -17.02
C ASP A 303 -6.58 5.78 -17.95
N VAL A 304 -5.66 4.95 -18.44
CA VAL A 304 -4.58 5.32 -19.37
C VAL A 304 -4.56 4.34 -20.55
N VAL A 305 -4.26 4.83 -21.74
CA VAL A 305 -3.95 3.97 -22.90
C VAL A 305 -2.44 3.81 -22.94
N ALA A 306 -1.95 2.56 -22.92
CA ALA A 306 -0.52 2.26 -22.94
C ALA A 306 0.03 2.29 -24.38
N ASP A 307 0.02 3.45 -25.02
CA ASP A 307 0.38 3.65 -26.43
C ASP A 307 1.87 3.99 -26.66
N ASN A 308 2.66 4.13 -25.60
CA ASN A 308 4.07 4.49 -25.66
C ASN A 308 4.95 3.38 -25.05
N PRO A 309 5.55 2.48 -25.85
CA PRO A 309 6.31 1.35 -25.34
C PRO A 309 7.58 1.81 -24.61
N GLY A 310 7.89 1.20 -23.46
CA GLY A 310 9.02 1.62 -22.65
C GLY A 310 9.02 1.08 -21.23
N ASP A 311 10.02 1.49 -20.47
CA ASP A 311 10.07 1.39 -19.01
C ASP A 311 9.82 2.79 -18.43
N TRP A 312 8.61 3.02 -17.94
CA TRP A 312 8.16 4.34 -17.47
C TRP A 312 8.05 4.37 -15.95
N ALA A 313 8.72 5.33 -15.31
CA ALA A 313 8.63 5.50 -13.87
C ALA A 313 7.18 5.83 -13.45
N PHE A 314 6.76 5.21 -12.35
CA PHE A 314 5.45 5.39 -11.74
C PHE A 314 5.65 5.53 -10.23
N HIS A 315 5.41 6.73 -9.68
CA HIS A 315 5.86 7.04 -8.33
C HIS A 315 5.09 8.17 -7.65
N CYS A 316 5.22 8.27 -6.32
CA CYS A 316 4.80 9.46 -5.59
C CYS A 316 5.76 10.63 -5.88
N HIS A 317 5.23 11.81 -6.12
CA HIS A 317 6.01 12.99 -6.51
C HIS A 317 6.41 13.88 -5.30
N LYS A 318 6.23 13.38 -4.07
CA LYS A 318 6.90 13.93 -2.90
C LYS A 318 8.27 13.26 -2.80
N SER A 319 9.35 14.01 -3.01
CA SER A 319 10.71 13.47 -3.06
C SER A 319 11.07 12.61 -1.84
N HIS A 320 10.66 13.03 -0.65
CA HIS A 320 10.85 12.24 0.58
C HIS A 320 10.24 10.83 0.51
N HIS A 321 9.13 10.66 -0.22
CA HIS A 321 8.40 9.39 -0.30
C HIS A 321 9.05 8.41 -1.26
N THR A 322 10.04 8.85 -2.05
CA THR A 322 10.79 8.03 -3.01
C THR A 322 12.23 7.81 -2.58
N MET A 323 12.53 7.83 -1.28
CA MET A 323 13.92 7.81 -0.77
C MET A 323 14.27 6.65 0.18
N ASN A 324 13.31 5.79 0.60
CA ASN A 324 13.50 4.83 1.71
C ASN A 324 13.85 5.54 3.04
N ALA A 325 14.65 4.89 3.91
CA ALA A 325 14.87 5.28 5.31
C ALA A 325 15.63 6.61 5.44
N MET A 326 14.91 7.72 5.33
CA MET A 326 15.46 9.06 5.52
C MET A 326 15.56 9.39 7.00
N GLY A 327 16.76 9.76 7.45
CA GLY A 327 16.98 10.35 8.78
C GLY A 327 16.92 11.87 8.70
N HIS A 328 16.17 12.50 9.62
CA HIS A 328 15.93 13.95 9.59
C HIS A 328 16.94 14.75 10.43
N ASP A 329 17.67 14.07 11.31
CA ASP A 329 18.60 14.68 12.26
C ASP A 329 20.04 14.84 11.73
N VAL A 330 20.28 14.49 10.45
CA VAL A 330 21.61 14.61 9.84
C VAL A 330 21.84 16.06 9.39
N ARG A 331 22.94 16.66 9.86
CA ARG A 331 23.32 18.02 9.47
C ARG A 331 23.67 18.08 7.98
N ASN A 332 23.31 19.18 7.32
CA ASN A 332 23.70 19.44 5.94
C ASN A 332 25.23 19.62 5.82
N LEU A 333 25.88 18.77 5.01
CA LEU A 333 27.32 18.79 4.76
C LEU A 333 27.68 19.29 3.35
N ILE A 334 26.70 19.73 2.55
CA ILE A 334 26.94 20.26 1.21
C ILE A 334 27.81 21.51 1.27
N GLY A 335 28.89 21.52 0.49
CA GLY A 335 29.89 22.59 0.48
C GLY A 335 30.90 22.55 1.63
N VAL A 336 30.77 21.63 2.59
CA VAL A 336 31.78 21.43 3.64
C VAL A 336 32.99 20.72 3.04
N SER A 337 34.18 21.26 3.25
CA SER A 337 35.43 20.65 2.79
C SER A 337 35.58 19.23 3.35
N LYS A 338 35.53 18.20 2.48
CA LYS A 338 35.76 16.79 2.87
C LYS A 338 37.07 16.61 3.64
N LYS A 339 38.12 17.34 3.25
CA LYS A 339 39.44 17.27 3.87
C LYS A 339 39.42 17.82 5.31
N ASP A 340 38.70 18.92 5.53
CA ASP A 340 38.61 19.53 6.86
C ASP A 340 37.68 18.74 7.76
N LEU A 341 36.58 18.22 7.20
CA LEU A 341 35.65 17.35 7.90
C LEU A 341 36.31 16.02 8.27
N ALA A 342 37.04 15.36 7.36
CA ALA A 342 37.79 14.13 7.66
C ALA A 342 38.88 14.36 8.71
N ARG A 343 39.54 15.52 8.71
CA ARG A 343 40.51 15.88 9.75
C ARG A 343 39.85 16.12 11.10
N ALA A 344 38.65 16.70 11.14
CA ALA A 344 37.91 16.95 12.37
C ALA A 344 37.30 15.65 12.93
N VAL A 345 36.67 14.85 12.07
CA VAL A 345 36.03 13.56 12.40
C VAL A 345 37.08 12.53 12.78
N GLY A 346 38.17 12.40 12.02
CA GLY A 346 39.26 11.45 12.33
C GLY A 346 39.96 11.71 13.67
N LYS A 347 39.81 12.90 14.27
CA LYS A 347 40.27 13.19 15.64
C LYS A 347 39.32 12.67 16.74
N LEU A 348 38.05 12.48 16.41
CA LEU A 348 36.97 12.12 17.35
C LEU A 348 36.50 10.68 17.17
N ALA A 349 36.48 10.18 15.94
CA ALA A 349 36.07 8.84 15.55
C ALA A 349 36.95 8.40 14.35
N PRO A 350 38.07 7.70 14.60
CA PRO A 350 39.03 7.30 13.56
C PRO A 350 38.43 6.44 12.45
N ASP A 351 37.37 5.70 12.77
CA ASP A 351 36.72 4.75 11.87
C ASP A 351 35.50 5.33 11.13
N ALA A 352 35.16 6.61 11.35
CA ALA A 352 33.99 7.24 10.73
C ALA A 352 34.30 7.76 9.32
N MET A 353 33.55 7.26 8.33
CA MET A 353 33.63 7.74 6.94
C MET A 353 32.89 9.07 6.77
N VAL A 354 33.49 9.99 6.01
CA VAL A 354 32.90 11.32 5.72
C VAL A 354 32.11 11.28 4.43
N MET A 355 30.79 11.47 4.54
CA MET A 355 29.85 11.47 3.41
C MET A 355 29.90 12.77 2.59
N GLY A 356 29.43 12.68 1.34
CA GLY A 356 29.59 13.64 0.23
C GLY A 356 29.42 15.14 0.55
N SER A 357 30.26 15.98 -0.08
CA SER A 357 30.19 17.46 0.00
C SER A 357 29.71 18.13 -1.29
N THR A 358 29.51 17.35 -2.37
CA THR A 358 29.20 17.82 -3.73
C THR A 358 27.95 17.14 -4.31
N GLY A 359 27.13 16.53 -3.46
CA GLY A 359 26.01 15.65 -3.84
C GLY A 359 26.01 14.36 -3.04
N MET A 360 24.84 13.72 -2.93
CA MET A 360 24.58 12.51 -2.12
C MET A 360 24.03 11.36 -3.00
N ALA A 361 24.62 11.17 -4.18
CA ALA A 361 24.43 9.94 -4.95
C ALA A 361 25.02 8.77 -4.14
N MET A 362 24.17 7.86 -3.67
CA MET A 362 24.53 6.82 -2.70
C MET A 362 24.79 5.45 -3.33
N GLY A 363 24.55 5.30 -4.65
CA GLY A 363 24.54 4.01 -5.34
C GLY A 363 25.84 3.21 -5.33
N GLU A 364 26.97 3.81 -4.92
CA GLU A 364 28.31 3.19 -5.01
C GLU A 364 29.08 3.16 -3.67
N MET A 365 28.48 3.58 -2.55
CA MET A 365 29.15 3.59 -1.23
C MET A 365 28.49 2.61 -0.25
N GLU A 366 29.13 1.47 0.01
CA GLU A 366 28.73 0.53 1.06
C GLU A 366 29.27 0.96 2.43
N MET A 367 28.39 1.44 3.30
CA MET A 367 28.65 1.50 4.74
C MET A 367 27.96 0.32 5.41
N PRO A 368 28.59 -0.35 6.40
CA PRO A 368 27.91 -1.38 7.17
C PRO A 368 26.74 -0.75 7.93
N MET A 369 25.52 -1.10 7.53
CA MET A 369 24.29 -0.70 8.21
C MET A 369 23.90 -1.73 9.26
N PRO A 370 23.08 -1.35 10.26
CA PRO A 370 22.39 -2.32 11.10
C PRO A 370 21.59 -3.30 10.23
N ASP A 371 21.46 -4.54 10.70
CA ASP A 371 20.55 -5.53 10.10
C ASP A 371 19.15 -4.92 9.92
N ASN A 372 18.35 -5.46 8.99
CA ASN A 372 16.96 -5.03 8.82
C ASN A 372 16.77 -3.53 8.50
N THR A 373 17.73 -2.92 7.80
CA THR A 373 17.70 -1.50 7.42
C THR A 373 17.84 -1.37 5.91
N LEU A 374 16.96 -0.59 5.28
CA LEU A 374 17.08 -0.27 3.86
C LEU A 374 17.98 0.94 3.65
N MET A 375 18.82 0.85 2.62
CA MET A 375 19.60 2.00 2.15
C MET A 375 18.64 3.08 1.62
N MET A 376 19.02 4.33 1.81
CA MET A 376 18.37 5.44 1.10
C MET A 376 18.64 5.28 -0.40
N MET A 377 17.62 5.48 -1.23
CA MET A 377 17.73 5.52 -2.70
C MET A 377 18.50 4.31 -3.29
N THR A 378 17.78 3.24 -3.59
CA THR A 378 18.30 1.94 -4.05
C THR A 378 17.82 1.60 -5.47
N GLY A 379 18.01 0.34 -5.87
CA GLY A 379 17.60 -0.21 -7.15
C GLY A 379 18.54 0.12 -8.31
N SER A 380 18.49 -0.74 -9.33
CA SER A 380 19.37 -0.69 -10.49
C SER A 380 18.55 -0.79 -11.78
N GLY A 381 18.99 -0.06 -12.80
CA GLY A 381 18.44 -0.08 -14.15
C GLY A 381 19.52 -0.34 -15.20
N GLN A 382 19.15 -0.19 -16.47
CA GLN A 382 20.06 -0.47 -17.59
C GLN A 382 21.29 0.44 -17.66
N PHE A 383 21.24 1.61 -16.99
CA PHE A 383 22.31 2.62 -16.99
C PHE A 383 22.97 2.80 -15.61
N GLY A 384 22.75 1.89 -14.66
CA GLY A 384 23.29 1.98 -13.30
C GLY A 384 22.21 2.19 -12.24
N PRO A 385 22.57 2.73 -11.05
CA PRO A 385 21.64 2.98 -9.96
C PRO A 385 20.47 3.87 -10.38
N ILE A 386 19.25 3.51 -9.99
CA ILE A 386 18.05 4.32 -10.23
C ILE A 386 17.94 5.46 -9.19
N GLU A 387 18.59 5.29 -8.04
CA GLU A 387 18.60 6.25 -6.93
C GLU A 387 17.18 6.61 -6.42
N MET A 388 16.29 5.62 -6.37
CA MET A 388 14.93 5.76 -5.86
C MET A 388 14.64 4.74 -4.76
N GLY A 389 13.63 4.98 -3.94
CA GLY A 389 13.16 4.09 -2.89
C GLY A 389 11.66 4.27 -2.68
N GLY A 390 11.11 3.71 -1.61
CA GLY A 390 9.76 4.01 -1.14
C GLY A 390 8.68 3.74 -2.20
N MET A 391 7.84 4.75 -2.44
CA MET A 391 6.70 4.71 -3.35
C MET A 391 7.13 4.91 -4.82
N PHE A 392 7.84 3.93 -5.37
CA PHE A 392 8.30 3.93 -6.76
C PHE A 392 8.16 2.53 -7.39
N THR A 393 7.76 2.49 -8.65
CA THR A 393 7.87 1.31 -9.50
C THR A 393 7.96 1.73 -10.97
N VAL A 394 7.91 0.76 -11.87
CA VAL A 394 7.97 0.98 -13.32
C VAL A 394 6.75 0.35 -13.99
N MET A 395 6.06 1.12 -14.82
CA MET A 395 5.13 0.58 -15.81
C MET A 395 5.92 0.13 -17.03
N LYS A 396 5.91 -1.17 -17.30
CA LYS A 396 6.67 -1.81 -18.37
C LYS A 396 5.73 -2.18 -19.51
N ILE A 397 5.80 -1.44 -20.62
CA ILE A 397 4.90 -1.61 -21.77
C ILE A 397 5.63 -2.37 -22.88
N ARG A 398 5.03 -3.46 -23.37
CA ARG A 398 5.62 -4.36 -24.40
C ARG A 398 4.62 -4.76 -25.46
N GLU A 399 5.06 -4.87 -26.72
CA GLU A 399 4.21 -5.24 -27.85
C GLU A 399 3.80 -6.72 -27.80
N ASP A 400 4.73 -7.56 -27.34
CA ASP A 400 4.71 -9.01 -27.36
C ASP A 400 4.20 -9.65 -26.05
N LEU A 401 3.71 -8.84 -25.11
CA LEU A 401 3.10 -9.35 -23.88
C LEU A 401 1.71 -9.93 -24.15
N ALA A 402 1.47 -11.16 -23.70
CA ALA A 402 0.14 -11.75 -23.79
C ALA A 402 -0.87 -11.03 -22.89
N ARG A 403 -2.16 -11.05 -23.26
CA ARG A 403 -3.23 -10.28 -22.56
C ARG A 403 -3.32 -10.59 -21.06
N ASP A 404 -3.11 -11.85 -20.69
CA ASP A 404 -3.18 -12.33 -19.30
C ASP A 404 -1.81 -12.53 -18.64
N ASP A 405 -0.73 -12.07 -19.26
CA ASP A 405 0.62 -12.16 -18.68
C ASP A 405 0.96 -10.89 -17.89
N TYR A 406 1.23 -11.06 -16.60
CA TYR A 406 1.59 -9.99 -15.66
C TYR A 406 3.01 -10.13 -15.11
N LYS A 407 3.82 -11.04 -15.67
CA LYS A 407 5.22 -11.22 -15.27
C LYS A 407 6.04 -10.03 -15.72
N ASP A 408 7.11 -9.73 -14.98
CA ASP A 408 8.10 -8.74 -15.42
C ASP A 408 8.70 -9.17 -16.77
N PRO A 409 8.50 -8.39 -17.86
CA PRO A 409 9.04 -8.71 -19.17
C PRO A 409 10.55 -8.43 -19.31
N GLY A 410 11.23 -8.02 -18.23
CA GLY A 410 12.63 -7.62 -18.24
C GLY A 410 12.83 -6.19 -18.75
N PRO A 411 14.09 -5.77 -19.01
CA PRO A 411 14.40 -4.40 -19.43
C PRO A 411 13.91 -4.06 -20.85
N TYR A 412 13.51 -2.81 -21.08
CA TYR A 412 13.09 -2.34 -22.39
C TYR A 412 14.26 -2.20 -23.37
N LYS A 413 14.10 -2.66 -24.60
CA LYS A 413 15.11 -2.51 -25.65
C LYS A 413 14.92 -1.17 -26.37
N TYR A 414 15.78 -0.20 -26.06
CA TYR A 414 15.73 1.12 -26.66
C TYR A 414 16.00 1.06 -28.18
N PRO A 415 15.17 1.73 -29.02
CA PRO A 415 15.49 1.93 -30.42
C PRO A 415 16.82 2.69 -30.62
N ALA A 416 17.45 2.47 -31.77
CA ALA A 416 18.69 3.17 -32.10
C ALA A 416 18.47 4.70 -32.13
N GLY A 417 19.33 5.44 -31.42
CA GLY A 417 19.28 6.90 -31.37
C GLY A 417 18.26 7.51 -30.40
N THR A 418 17.55 6.70 -29.60
CA THR A 418 16.58 7.21 -28.60
C THR A 418 17.12 7.26 -27.18
N VAL A 419 18.41 6.99 -26.99
CA VAL A 419 19.11 7.11 -25.71
C VAL A 419 19.95 8.39 -25.74
N SER A 420 19.98 9.12 -24.62
CA SER A 420 20.86 10.29 -24.49
C SER A 420 22.32 9.88 -24.66
N TYR A 421 23.11 10.78 -25.24
CA TYR A 421 24.53 10.54 -25.50
C TYR A 421 25.35 11.76 -25.08
N GLU A 422 26.61 11.51 -24.72
CA GLU A 422 27.57 12.56 -24.42
C GLU A 422 27.91 13.33 -25.70
N VAL A 423 27.97 14.67 -25.61
CA VAL A 423 28.45 15.53 -26.69
C VAL A 423 29.82 16.07 -26.31
N ASP A 424 30.75 16.09 -27.27
CA ASP A 424 32.07 16.70 -27.10
C ASP A 424 31.91 18.23 -26.96
N ALA A 425 31.79 18.71 -25.73
CA ALA A 425 31.70 20.13 -25.38
C ALA A 425 32.94 20.57 -24.58
N PRO A 426 33.38 21.84 -24.72
CA PRO A 426 34.47 22.37 -23.90
C PRO A 426 34.13 22.21 -22.40
N SER A 427 34.93 21.42 -21.67
CA SER A 427 34.70 21.21 -20.24
C SER A 427 35.12 22.45 -19.46
N GLN A 428 34.17 23.07 -18.77
CA GLN A 428 34.48 24.00 -17.69
C GLN A 428 34.43 23.23 -16.37
N PRO A 429 35.46 23.29 -15.52
CA PRO A 429 35.39 22.68 -14.21
C PRO A 429 34.21 23.29 -13.44
N PRO A 430 33.44 22.47 -12.69
CA PRO A 430 32.30 22.97 -11.95
C PRO A 430 32.73 24.09 -11.01
N VAL A 431 32.00 25.20 -11.03
CA VAL A 431 32.29 26.37 -10.20
C VAL A 431 32.11 25.98 -8.74
N ARG A 432 33.22 25.67 -8.07
CA ARG A 432 33.26 25.62 -6.61
C ARG A 432 33.39 27.06 -6.14
N LYS A 433 32.35 27.61 -5.52
CA LYS A 433 32.50 28.87 -4.79
C LYS A 433 33.49 28.60 -3.65
N ASP A 434 34.72 29.07 -3.80
CA ASP A 434 35.62 29.23 -2.66
C ASP A 434 34.95 30.16 -1.63
N LYS A 435 35.28 29.92 -0.35
CA LYS A 435 34.73 30.57 0.85
C LYS A 435 34.08 31.92 0.58
N PRO A 436 32.84 32.19 1.05
CA PRO A 436 32.26 33.52 0.94
C PRO A 436 33.26 34.55 1.50
N ALA A 437 33.61 35.53 0.67
CA ALA A 437 34.42 36.66 1.08
C ALA A 437 33.66 37.41 2.18
N GLY A 438 34.00 37.13 3.44
CA GLY A 438 33.30 37.67 4.60
C GLY A 438 32.99 36.69 5.74
N ALA A 439 33.53 35.47 5.76
CA ALA A 439 33.47 34.64 6.96
C ALA A 439 34.05 35.41 8.18
N PRO A 440 33.33 35.52 9.31
CA PRO A 440 33.84 36.22 10.49
C PRO A 440 35.17 35.60 10.91
N LYS A 441 36.16 36.44 11.24
CA LYS A 441 37.42 35.97 11.81
C LYS A 441 37.11 35.24 13.12
N GLU A 442 37.91 34.20 13.46
CA GLU A 442 37.80 33.35 14.66
C GLU A 442 37.68 34.08 16.03
N GLY A 443 37.73 35.41 16.06
CA GLY A 443 37.53 36.24 17.25
C GLY A 443 36.07 36.49 17.65
N ASP A 444 35.09 36.40 16.73
CA ASP A 444 33.70 36.80 17.02
C ASP A 444 32.84 35.69 17.64
N MET A 445 33.33 34.45 17.71
CA MET A 445 32.65 33.32 18.37
C MET A 445 32.92 33.22 19.88
N LYS A 446 33.32 34.30 20.55
CA LYS A 446 33.42 34.34 22.03
C LYS A 446 32.14 34.81 22.74
N ALA A 447 31.11 35.29 22.02
CA ALA A 447 29.90 35.82 22.64
C ALA A 447 28.78 34.81 22.93
N MET A 448 28.93 33.52 22.58
CA MET A 448 27.91 32.47 22.84
C MET A 448 28.27 31.47 23.95
N LYS A 449 29.24 31.79 24.82
CA LYS A 449 29.39 31.09 26.11
C LYS A 449 28.56 31.80 27.18
N GLY A 450 27.24 31.62 27.16
CA GLY A 450 26.40 32.33 28.11
C GLY A 450 24.91 32.04 28.11
N MET A 451 24.43 30.84 27.78
CA MET A 451 23.06 30.44 28.13
C MET A 451 23.05 28.98 28.59
N LYS A 452 23.40 28.80 29.87
CA LYS A 452 22.94 27.66 30.66
C LYS A 452 21.46 27.90 30.98
N GLY A 453 20.60 26.97 30.60
CA GLY A 453 19.28 26.79 31.18
C GLY A 453 18.13 27.24 30.31
N MET A 454 17.45 26.28 29.68
CA MET A 454 16.00 26.19 29.74
C MET A 454 15.58 24.73 29.55
N LYS A 455 15.08 24.16 30.65
CA LYS A 455 14.25 22.95 30.68
C LYS A 455 12.89 23.29 30.06
N GLY A 456 12.35 22.37 29.28
CA GLY A 456 10.91 22.23 29.05
C GLY A 456 10.33 23.09 27.93
N MET A 457 9.99 22.43 26.82
CA MET A 457 8.62 22.37 26.29
C MET A 457 8.51 21.15 25.38
#